data_AF-A0A4Q6E5U6-F1
#
_entry.id   AF-A0A4Q6E5U6-F1
#
_cell.length_a   1.000
_cell.length_b   1.000
_cell.length_c   1.000
_cell.angle_alpha   90.00
_cell.angle_beta   90.00
_cell.angle_gamma   90.00
#
_symmetry.space_group_name_H-M   'P 1'
#
loop_
_entity.id
_entity.type
_entity.pdbx_description
1 polymer ?
#
loop_
_entity_poly.entity_id
_entity_poly.type
_entity_poly.pdbx_seq_one_letter_code
_entity_poly.pdbx_strand_id
1 'polypeptide(L)'
;MAKIVAFGGSAGSFEAFEEILPSLPQGLGVAYVFITHLPRTHISHIPTLFSKHTAMEVHCTDRPLSPEEDHLYVIAPHTFLFLENGRLAPR
;
A
#
# COMPACT_ATOMS: atom_id res chain seq x y z
N MET A 1 0.44 11.84 13.33
CA MET A 1 0.83 10.97 12.21
C MET A 1 0.53 9.55 12.63
N ALA A 2 -0.22 8.80 11.81
CA ALA A 2 -0.50 7.39 12.09
C ALA A 2 0.81 6.59 12.20
N LYS A 3 0.81 5.52 13.00
CA LYS A 3 1.90 4.54 12.96
C LYS A 3 1.85 3.81 11.62
N ILE A 4 3.00 3.46 11.06
CA ILE A 4 3.06 2.82 9.74
C ILE A 4 3.52 1.37 9.90
N VAL A 5 2.80 0.45 9.26
CA VAL A 5 3.24 -0.93 9.02
C VAL A 5 3.47 -1.08 7.53
N ALA A 6 4.72 -1.36 7.14
CA ALA A 6 5.11 -1.52 5.75
C ALA A 6 5.39 -2.99 5.42
N PHE A 7 4.80 -3.47 4.33
CA PHE A 7 5.03 -4.79 3.75
C PHE A 7 5.89 -4.65 2.50
N GLY A 8 7.05 -5.30 2.50
CA GLY A 8 7.96 -5.36 1.37
C GLY A 8 7.92 -6.74 0.71
N GLY A 9 7.86 -6.77 -0.62
CA GLY A 9 7.85 -8.01 -1.40
C GLY A 9 8.51 -7.86 -2.77
N SER A 10 8.70 -8.98 -3.47
CA SER A 10 9.18 -8.98 -4.85
C SER A 10 8.42 -10.05 -5.64
N ALA A 11 9.08 -11.10 -6.15
CA ALA A 11 8.41 -12.15 -6.89
C ALA A 11 7.44 -12.93 -5.99
N GLY A 12 6.20 -13.11 -6.44
CA GLY A 12 5.17 -13.88 -5.73
C GLY A 12 4.61 -13.21 -4.47
N SER A 13 4.97 -11.96 -4.16
CA SER A 13 4.40 -11.28 -2.98
C SER A 13 2.97 -10.83 -3.20
N PHE A 14 2.52 -10.76 -4.46
CA PHE A 14 1.19 -10.28 -4.80
C PHE A 14 0.12 -11.22 -4.23
N GLU A 15 0.29 -12.52 -4.45
CA GLU A 15 -0.59 -13.58 -3.94
C GLU A 15 -0.59 -13.59 -2.40
N ALA A 16 0.59 -13.47 -1.78
CA ALA A 16 0.70 -13.37 -0.32
C ALA A 16 0.01 -12.11 0.25
N PHE A 17 0.02 -11.01 -0.50
CA PHE A 17 -0.71 -9.80 -0.12
C PHE A 17 -2.22 -10.00 -0.24
N GLU A 18 -2.71 -10.60 -1.32
CA GLU A 18 -4.14 -10.95 -1.45
C GLU A 18 -4.64 -11.84 -0.30
N GLU A 19 -3.81 -12.78 0.17
CA GLU A 19 -4.15 -13.67 1.29
C GLU A 19 -4.19 -12.95 2.65
N ILE A 20 -3.29 -11.99 2.90
CA ILE A 20 -3.22 -11.31 4.20
C ILE A 20 -4.20 -10.14 4.33
N LEU A 21 -4.53 -9.45 3.23
CA LEU A 21 -5.38 -8.26 3.22
C LEU A 21 -6.73 -8.45 3.95
N PRO A 22 -7.47 -9.57 3.79
CA PRO A 22 -8.73 -9.79 4.49
C PRO A 22 -8.57 -9.99 6.00
N SER A 23 -7.37 -10.37 6.44
CA SER A 23 -7.05 -10.65 7.85
C SER A 23 -6.45 -9.45 8.58
N LEU A 24 -6.15 -8.35 7.86
CA LEU A 24 -5.59 -7.16 8.50
C LEU A 24 -6.65 -6.46 9.37
N PRO A 25 -6.36 -6.24 10.66
CA PRO A 25 -7.30 -5.58 11.55
C PRO A 25 -7.38 -4.08 11.26
N GLN A 26 -8.60 -3.55 11.41
CA GLN A 26 -8.89 -2.12 11.50
C GLN A 26 -8.96 -1.69 12.97
N GLY A 27 -8.81 -0.40 13.25
CA GLY A 27 -8.88 0.19 14.59
C GLY A 27 -7.60 0.03 15.42
N LEU A 28 -6.47 -0.34 14.82
CA LEU A 28 -5.17 -0.39 15.50
C LEU A 28 -4.46 0.97 15.57
N GLY A 29 -5.02 2.01 14.93
CA GLY A 29 -4.38 3.31 14.79
C GLY A 29 -3.13 3.27 13.89
N VAL A 30 -3.19 2.47 12.82
CA VAL A 30 -2.08 2.27 11.88
C VAL A 30 -2.52 2.51 10.44
N ALA A 31 -1.57 2.97 9.62
CA ALA A 31 -1.63 2.95 8.17
C ALA A 31 -0.85 1.75 7.64
N TYR A 32 -1.39 1.04 6.65
CA TYR A 32 -0.70 -0.07 6.00
C TYR A 32 -0.09 0.39 4.67
N VAL A 33 1.16 0.02 4.40
CA VAL A 33 1.86 0.40 3.16
C VAL A 33 2.41 -0.85 2.49
N PHE A 34 2.08 -1.08 1.23
CA PHE A 34 2.51 -2.25 0.46
C PHE A 34 3.46 -1.83 -0.66
N ILE A 35 4.67 -2.38 -0.62
CA ILE A 35 5.78 -2.08 -1.51
C ILE A 35 6.22 -3.38 -2.17
N THR A 36 5.99 -3.51 -3.47
CA THR A 36 6.50 -4.65 -4.24
C THR A 36 6.82 -4.26 -5.68
N HIS A 37 7.68 -5.03 -6.33
CA HIS A 37 7.97 -4.90 -7.75
C HIS A 37 6.74 -5.29 -8.58
N LEU A 38 6.03 -4.29 -9.10
CA LEU A 38 4.81 -4.51 -9.88
C LEU A 38 5.15 -4.98 -11.32
N PRO A 39 4.57 -6.09 -11.82
CA PRO A 39 4.77 -6.50 -13.20
C PRO A 39 4.12 -5.50 -14.17
N ARG A 40 4.83 -5.18 -15.27
CA ARG A 40 4.47 -4.13 -16.26
C ARG A 40 3.07 -4.25 -16.86
N THR A 41 2.47 -5.43 -16.84
CA THR A 41 1.22 -5.76 -17.54
C THR A 41 -0.06 -5.45 -16.76
N HIS A 42 0.00 -5.20 -15.44
CA HIS A 42 -1.21 -4.98 -14.61
C HIS A 42 -1.14 -3.76 -13.69
N ILE A 43 -0.18 -2.87 -13.92
CA ILE A 43 0.15 -1.70 -13.09
C ILE A 43 -1.07 -0.81 -12.77
N SER A 44 -2.01 -0.65 -13.71
CA SER A 44 -3.13 0.28 -13.58
C SER A 44 -4.25 -0.17 -12.64
N HIS A 45 -4.22 -1.40 -12.10
CA HIS A 45 -5.35 -1.96 -11.35
C HIS A 45 -5.03 -2.48 -9.94
N ILE A 46 -3.79 -2.36 -9.45
CA ILE A 46 -3.43 -2.93 -8.15
C ILE A 46 -4.22 -2.31 -6.99
N PRO A 47 -4.40 -0.97 -6.90
CA PRO A 47 -5.31 -0.40 -5.91
C PRO A 47 -6.72 -0.98 -5.99
N THR A 48 -7.26 -1.13 -7.21
CA THR A 48 -8.58 -1.73 -7.45
C THR A 48 -8.65 -3.21 -7.02
N LEU A 49 -7.58 -3.97 -7.24
CA LEU A 49 -7.52 -5.39 -6.92
C LEU A 49 -7.37 -5.60 -5.41
N PHE A 50 -6.55 -4.79 -4.73
CA PHE A 50 -6.42 -4.80 -3.28
C PHE A 50 -7.71 -4.34 -2.60
N SER A 51 -8.42 -3.37 -3.17
CA SER A 51 -9.72 -2.90 -2.66
C SER A 51 -10.78 -4.01 -2.64
N LYS A 52 -10.62 -5.10 -3.41
CA LYS A 52 -11.54 -6.25 -3.36
C LYS A 52 -11.28 -7.17 -2.14
N HIS A 53 -10.11 -7.07 -1.53
CA HIS A 53 -9.65 -7.96 -0.47
C HIS A 53 -9.57 -7.26 0.90
N THR A 54 -9.96 -5.99 0.99
CA THR A 54 -9.97 -5.23 2.24
C THR A 54 -11.12 -4.23 2.24
N ALA A 55 -11.62 -3.90 3.43
CA ALA A 55 -12.63 -2.84 3.60
C ALA A 55 -11.99 -1.46 3.85
N MET A 56 -10.66 -1.40 4.01
CA MET A 56 -9.92 -0.14 4.12
C MET A 56 -9.87 0.58 2.77
N GLU A 57 -9.86 1.91 2.78
CA GLU A 57 -9.67 2.68 1.55
C GLU A 57 -8.23 2.52 1.05
N VAL A 58 -8.10 2.19 -0.25
CA VAL A 58 -6.81 1.88 -0.89
C VAL A 58 -6.37 3.04 -1.78
N HIS A 59 -5.18 3.57 -1.52
CA HIS A 59 -4.59 4.67 -2.27
C HIS A 59 -3.33 4.23 -3.04
N CYS A 60 -3.16 4.79 -4.23
CA CYS A 60 -1.87 4.77 -4.92
C CYS A 60 -1.02 5.95 -4.46
N THR A 61 0.26 5.72 -4.16
CA THR A 61 1.22 6.77 -3.80
C THR A 61 1.77 7.47 -5.05
N ASP A 62 0.89 8.01 -5.89
CA ASP A 62 1.23 8.75 -7.12
C ASP A 62 1.63 10.21 -6.87
N ARG A 63 1.43 10.68 -5.64
CA ARG A 63 1.79 12.00 -5.14
C ARG A 63 2.10 11.92 -3.64
N PRO A 64 2.65 12.98 -3.02
CA PRO A 64 2.85 13.01 -1.58
C PRO A 64 1.54 12.88 -0.80
N LEU A 65 1.40 11.85 0.02
CA LEU A 65 0.20 11.58 0.84
C LEU A 65 0.54 11.60 2.32
N SER A 66 -0.37 12.14 3.14
CA SER A 66 -0.31 12.01 4.59
C SER A 66 -0.96 10.67 4.96
N PRO A 67 -0.24 9.73 5.59
CA PRO A 67 -0.81 8.44 5.97
C PRO A 67 -1.83 8.61 7.10
N GLU A 68 -3.02 8.05 6.87
CA GLU A 68 -4.15 8.04 7.78
C GLU A 68 -4.39 6.64 8.35
N GLU A 69 -4.96 6.56 9.55
CA GLU A 69 -5.28 5.29 10.20
C GLU A 69 -6.35 4.55 9.41
N ASP A 70 -6.32 3.21 9.41
CA ASP A 70 -7.27 2.35 8.70
C ASP A 70 -7.32 2.58 7.17
N HIS A 71 -6.23 3.11 6.62
CA HIS A 71 -6.00 3.25 5.19
C HIS A 71 -4.86 2.36 4.72
N LEU A 72 -4.94 1.98 3.45
CA LEU A 72 -3.93 1.20 2.77
C LEU A 72 -3.30 1.99 1.63
N TYR A 73 -1.98 1.96 1.53
CA TYR A 73 -1.22 2.63 0.49
C TYR A 73 -0.43 1.61 -0.32
N VAL A 74 -0.48 1.70 -1.64
CA VAL A 74 0.33 0.90 -2.55
C VAL A 74 1.36 1.80 -3.24
N ILE A 75 2.59 1.30 -3.37
CA ILE A 75 3.62 2.00 -4.13
C ILE A 75 3.19 2.22 -5.59
N ALA A 76 3.40 3.43 -6.10
CA ALA A 76 3.19 3.70 -7.52
C ALA A 76 4.22 2.91 -8.38
N PRO A 77 3.89 2.55 -9.62
CA PRO A 77 4.86 1.89 -10.51
C PRO A 77 6.08 2.77 -10.78
N HIS A 78 7.24 2.14 -10.97
CA HIS A 78 8.48 2.80 -11.38
C HIS A 78 8.94 3.96 -10.46
N THR A 79 8.52 3.95 -9.20
CA THR A 79 8.95 4.95 -8.20
C THR A 79 9.66 4.28 -7.05
N PHE A 80 10.44 5.07 -6.32
CA PHE A 80 10.81 4.79 -4.94
C PHE A 80 9.87 5.53 -4.01
N LEU A 81 9.42 4.87 -2.94
CA LEU A 81 8.58 5.50 -1.92
C LEU A 81 9.41 5.88 -0.70
N PHE A 82 9.40 7.16 -0.35
CA PHE A 82 10.08 7.69 0.81
C PHE A 82 9.08 8.12 1.88
N LEU A 83 9.50 8.12 3.13
CA LEU A 83 8.77 8.75 4.23
C LEU A 83 9.50 10.03 4.63
N GLU A 84 8.99 11.18 4.20
CA GLU A 84 9.62 12.48 4.40
C GLU A 84 8.63 13.43 5.08
N ASN A 85 9.05 14.06 6.19
CA ASN A 85 8.21 14.99 6.95
C ASN A 85 6.82 14.42 7.31
N GLY A 86 6.78 13.11 7.59
CA GLY A 86 5.56 12.38 7.92
C GLY A 86 4.62 12.10 6.74
N ARG A 87 5.09 12.24 5.50
CA ARG A 87 4.33 11.96 4.27
C ARG A 87 5.00 10.87 3.44
N LEU A 88 4.17 10.02 2.82
CA LEU A 88 4.58 9.07 1.80
C LEU A 88 4.84 9.84 0.50
N ALA A 89 6.09 9.94 0.07
CA ALA A 89 6.53 10.74 -1.07
C ALA A 89 7.14 9.85 -2.17
N PRO A 90 6.52 9.77 -3.37
CA PRO A 90 7.11 9.07 -4.50
C PRO A 90 8.25 9.89 -5.13
N ARG A 91 9.31 9.21 -5.57
CA ARG A 91 10.43 9.78 -6.35
C ARG A 91 10.86 8.90 -7.50
#